data_AF-A0A1F4DPP2-F1
#
_entry.id   AF-A0A1F4DPP2-F1
#
_cell.length_a   1.000
_cell.length_b   1.000
_cell.length_c   1.000
_cell.angle_alpha   90.00
_cell.angle_beta   90.00
_cell.angle_gamma   90.00
#
_symmetry.space_group_name_H-M   'P 1'
#
loop_
_entity.id
_entity.type
_entity.pdbx_description
1 polymer ?
#
loop_
_entity_poly.entity_id
_entity_poly.type
_entity_poly.pdbx_seq_one_letter_code
_entity_poly.pdbx_strand_id
1 'polypeptide(L)'
;MSTLLPPLPHLKTGRLRALGVTSAKRVSSLPDVPTVAEGGVAGYEGVGWYGIAAPAGTPQPVVVKLQTEISAILHAPETRDKLAAEGAEVVGSKPEEFGAFLKSEIDKWGKVVKAPRIPMQ
;
A
#
# COMPACT_ATOMS: atom_id res chain seq x y z
N MET A 1 -5.68 -2.52 -3.20
CA MET A 1 -4.28 -2.18 -2.92
C MET A 1 -3.35 -3.23 -3.51
N SER A 2 -2.49 -2.85 -4.46
CA SER A 2 -1.51 -3.76 -5.08
C SER A 2 -0.16 -3.06 -5.18
N THR A 3 0.89 -3.66 -4.60
CA THR A 3 2.25 -3.15 -4.71
C THR A 3 2.87 -3.64 -6.02
N LEU A 4 2.90 -2.79 -7.05
CA LEU A 4 3.58 -3.10 -8.33
C LEU A 4 4.62 -2.03 -8.76
N LEU A 5 5.00 -1.13 -7.86
CA LEU A 5 5.78 0.08 -8.20
C LEU A 5 7.15 -0.20 -8.87
N PRO A 6 7.99 -1.16 -8.44
CA PRO A 6 9.31 -1.34 -9.10
C PRO A 6 9.36 -2.24 -10.36
N PRO A 7 8.67 -3.41 -10.44
CA PRO A 7 9.00 -4.39 -11.49
C PRO A 7 8.21 -4.26 -12.80
N LEU A 8 7.18 -3.41 -12.90
CA LEU A 8 6.26 -3.39 -14.06
C LEU A 8 6.95 -3.29 -15.44
N PRO A 9 7.93 -2.39 -15.68
CA PRO A 9 8.65 -2.35 -16.95
C PRO A 9 9.46 -3.63 -17.24
N HIS A 10 10.00 -4.26 -16.20
CA HIS A 10 10.77 -5.49 -16.32
C HIS A 10 9.90 -6.73 -16.58
N LEU A 11 8.67 -6.74 -16.03
CA LEU A 11 7.66 -7.75 -16.34
C LEU A 11 7.20 -7.64 -17.80
N LYS A 12 6.91 -6.42 -18.28
CA LYS A 12 6.53 -6.18 -19.69
C LYS A 12 7.62 -6.53 -20.69
N THR A 13 8.88 -6.36 -20.32
CA THR A 13 10.04 -6.71 -21.17
C THR A 13 10.43 -8.19 -21.06
N GLY A 14 9.72 -9.01 -20.27
CA GLY A 14 10.01 -10.43 -20.10
C GLY A 14 11.27 -10.75 -19.29
N ARG A 15 11.95 -9.73 -18.76
CA ARG A 15 13.17 -9.89 -17.94
C ARG A 15 12.89 -10.41 -16.54
N LEU A 16 11.65 -10.27 -16.08
CA LEU A 16 11.17 -10.84 -14.82
C LEU A 16 9.89 -11.65 -15.07
N ARG A 17 9.71 -12.71 -14.29
CA ARG A 17 8.48 -13.50 -14.23
C ARG A 17 7.83 -13.30 -12.86
N ALA A 18 6.61 -12.78 -12.85
CA ALA A 18 5.82 -12.68 -11.62
C ALA A 18 5.31 -14.08 -11.22
N LEU A 19 5.57 -14.47 -9.97
CA LEU A 19 5.14 -15.76 -9.41
C LEU A 19 3.87 -15.64 -8.56
N GLY A 20 3.63 -14.47 -7.98
CA GLY A 20 2.45 -14.19 -7.20
C GLY A 20 2.38 -12.71 -6.83
N VAL A 21 1.17 -12.21 -6.61
CA VAL A 21 0.92 -10.88 -6.05
C VAL A 21 0.58 -10.98 -4.57
N THR A 22 1.06 -10.03 -3.77
CA THR A 22 0.92 -10.04 -2.31
C THR A 22 -0.37 -9.40 -1.80
N SER A 23 -1.19 -8.87 -2.71
CA SER A 23 -2.51 -8.31 -2.43
C SER A 23 -3.54 -9.42 -2.21
N ALA A 24 -4.60 -9.11 -1.44
CA ALA A 24 -5.69 -10.06 -1.20
C ALA A 24 -6.45 -10.46 -2.49
N LYS A 25 -6.37 -9.64 -3.53
CA LYS A 25 -7.00 -9.87 -4.84
C LYS A 25 -5.98 -9.75 -5.96
N ARG A 26 -6.23 -10.43 -7.07
CA ARG A 26 -5.44 -10.26 -8.30
C ARG A 26 -5.49 -8.83 -8.78
N VAL A 27 -4.47 -8.45 -9.53
CA VAL A 27 -4.29 -7.09 -10.03
C VAL A 27 -4.71 -7.03 -11.48
N SER A 28 -5.49 -6.02 -11.85
CA SER A 28 -5.98 -5.87 -13.23
C SER A 28 -4.87 -5.77 -14.28
N SER A 29 -3.69 -5.26 -13.89
CA SER A 29 -2.51 -5.17 -14.76
C SER A 29 -1.77 -6.51 -14.94
N LEU A 30 -2.06 -7.52 -14.11
CA LEU A 30 -1.45 -8.86 -14.13
C LEU A 30 -2.51 -9.94 -13.82
N PRO A 31 -3.56 -10.10 -14.65
CA PRO A 31 -4.70 -10.95 -14.35
C PRO A 31 -4.34 -12.45 -14.24
N ASP A 32 -3.29 -12.88 -14.95
CA ASP A 32 -2.82 -14.27 -14.96
C ASP A 32 -1.95 -14.63 -13.76
N VAL A 33 -1.49 -13.64 -12.97
CA VAL A 33 -0.64 -13.87 -11.81
C VAL A 33 -1.53 -14.12 -10.58
N PRO A 34 -1.42 -15.28 -9.92
CA PRO A 34 -2.24 -15.59 -8.74
C PRO A 34 -1.85 -14.73 -7.55
N THR A 35 -2.74 -14.63 -6.56
CA THR A 35 -2.35 -14.09 -5.26
C THR A 35 -1.52 -15.11 -4.49
N VAL A 36 -0.70 -14.66 -3.53
CA VAL A 36 0.00 -15.59 -2.63
C VAL A 36 -0.99 -16.43 -1.79
N ALA A 37 -2.17 -15.87 -1.48
CA ALA A 37 -3.24 -16.59 -0.83
C ALA A 37 -3.80 -17.73 -1.69
N GLU A 38 -4.00 -17.50 -2.99
CA GLU A 38 -4.39 -18.54 -3.97
C GLU A 38 -3.29 -19.60 -4.14
N GLY A 39 -2.02 -19.22 -3.94
CA GLY A 39 -0.85 -20.11 -4.01
C GLY A 39 -0.66 -21.03 -2.79
N GLY A 40 -1.58 -21.02 -1.82
CA GLY A 40 -1.58 -21.94 -0.68
C GLY A 40 -1.24 -21.33 0.68
N VAL A 41 -1.05 -20.01 0.77
CA VAL A 41 -0.83 -19.31 2.05
C VAL A 41 -2.10 -18.54 2.43
N ALA A 42 -3.11 -19.25 2.93
CA ALA A 42 -4.40 -18.66 3.27
C ALA A 42 -4.27 -17.46 4.23
N GLY A 43 -4.99 -16.38 3.92
CA GLY A 43 -4.96 -15.14 4.70
C GLY A 43 -3.73 -14.26 4.49
N TYR A 44 -2.83 -14.61 3.57
CA TYR A 44 -1.67 -13.77 3.25
C TYR A 44 -2.11 -12.46 2.58
N GLU A 45 -1.74 -11.35 3.19
CA GLU A 45 -1.82 -10.02 2.59
C GLU A 45 -0.67 -9.14 3.08
N GLY A 46 0.16 -8.70 2.14
CA GLY A 46 1.34 -7.88 2.40
C GLY A 46 1.45 -6.81 1.34
N VAL A 47 0.73 -5.71 1.53
CA VAL A 47 0.72 -4.60 0.57
C VAL A 47 1.43 -3.40 1.16
N GLY A 48 2.44 -2.91 0.47
CA GLY A 48 3.14 -1.68 0.81
C GLY A 48 2.25 -0.47 0.57
N TRP A 49 2.25 0.45 1.53
CA TRP A 49 1.43 1.65 1.57
C TRP A 49 2.27 2.90 1.81
N TYR A 50 1.72 4.04 1.41
CA TYR A 50 2.29 5.36 1.68
C TYR A 50 1.30 6.19 2.46
N GLY A 51 1.81 7.02 3.35
CA GLY A 51 1.01 7.96 4.12
C GLY A 51 1.82 9.18 4.51
N ILE A 52 1.12 10.23 4.93
CA ILE A 52 1.71 11.50 5.34
C ILE A 52 1.39 11.68 6.82
N ALA A 53 2.43 12.01 7.61
CA ALA A 53 2.30 12.27 9.03
C ALA A 53 2.82 13.68 9.36
N ALA A 54 2.21 14.28 10.39
CA ALA A 54 2.67 15.53 10.99
C ALA A 54 3.26 15.26 12.39
N PRO A 55 4.10 16.17 12.94
CA PRO A 55 4.65 16.01 14.28
C PRO A 55 3.59 15.80 15.36
N ALA A 56 3.95 15.06 16.41
CA ALA A 56 3.09 14.87 17.57
C ALA A 56 2.72 16.25 18.19
N GLY A 57 1.45 16.43 18.54
CA GLY A 57 0.95 17.70 19.08
C GLY A 57 0.58 18.76 18.03
N THR A 58 0.66 18.44 16.73
CA THR A 58 0.13 19.34 15.68
C THR A 58 -1.35 19.64 15.95
N PRO A 59 -1.78 20.91 15.98
CA PRO A 59 -3.17 21.27 16.26
C PRO A 59 -4.15 20.65 15.26
N GLN A 60 -5.28 20.12 15.76
CA GLN A 60 -6.31 19.48 14.93
C GLN A 60 -6.76 20.32 13.71
N PRO A 61 -6.96 21.65 13.82
CA PRO A 61 -7.34 22.46 12.66
C PRO A 61 -6.31 22.44 11.53
N VAL A 62 -5.02 22.34 11.87
CA VAL A 62 -3.92 22.24 10.88
C VAL A 62 -3.94 20.88 10.20
N VAL A 63 -4.12 19.81 10.98
CA VAL A 63 -4.22 18.43 10.44
C VAL A 63 -5.39 18.30 9.48
N VAL A 64 -6.56 18.82 9.85
CA VAL A 64 -7.76 18.80 9.00
C VAL A 64 -7.54 19.58 7.71
N LYS A 65 -6.92 20.76 7.79
CA LYS A 65 -6.59 21.56 6.60
C LYS A 65 -5.64 20.79 5.68
N LEU A 66 -4.55 20.22 6.21
CA LEU A 66 -3.60 19.44 5.42
C LEU A 66 -4.27 18.23 4.76
N GLN A 67 -5.08 17.48 5.50
CA GLN A 67 -5.77 16.31 4.95
C GLN A 67 -6.74 16.71 3.83
N THR A 68 -7.45 17.84 3.99
CA THR A 68 -8.38 18.33 2.96
C THR A 68 -7.66 18.65 1.66
N GLU A 69 -6.57 19.43 1.73
CA GLU A 69 -5.78 19.81 0.55
C GLU A 69 -5.09 18.59 -0.10
N ILE A 70 -4.50 17.70 0.71
CA ILE A 70 -3.86 16.47 0.23
C ILE A 70 -4.89 15.58 -0.47
N SER A 71 -6.05 15.39 0.14
CA SER A 71 -7.11 14.56 -0.46
C SER A 71 -7.59 15.17 -1.78
N ALA A 72 -7.76 16.49 -1.87
CA ALA A 72 -8.10 17.17 -3.12
C ALA A 72 -7.04 16.95 -4.21
N ILE A 73 -5.74 17.08 -3.88
CA ILE A 73 -4.64 16.85 -4.83
C ILE A 73 -4.59 15.41 -5.31
N LEU A 74 -4.78 14.44 -4.42
CA LEU A 74 -4.78 13.02 -4.75
C LEU A 74 -5.93 12.64 -5.69
N HIS A 75 -7.09 13.30 -5.56
CA HIS A 75 -8.25 13.08 -6.41
C HIS A 75 -8.24 13.91 -7.69
N ALA A 76 -7.27 14.83 -7.87
CA ALA A 76 -7.10 15.54 -9.12
C ALA A 76 -6.76 14.56 -10.25
N PRO A 77 -7.40 14.65 -11.44
CA PRO A 77 -7.25 13.66 -12.50
C PRO A 77 -5.79 13.37 -12.88
N GLU A 78 -4.98 14.42 -13.06
CA GLU A 78 -3.57 14.27 -13.43
C GLU A 78 -2.77 13.49 -12.38
N THR A 79 -2.97 13.77 -11.09
CA THR A 79 -2.29 13.06 -10.00
C THR A 79 -2.77 11.62 -9.92
N ARG A 80 -4.09 11.41 -9.97
CA ARG A 80 -4.70 10.07 -9.90
C ARG A 80 -4.21 9.19 -11.05
N ASP A 81 -4.16 9.71 -12.27
CA ASP A 81 -3.75 8.97 -13.46
C ASP A 81 -2.26 8.63 -13.42
N LYS A 82 -1.41 9.56 -12.98
CA LYS A 82 0.03 9.30 -12.77
C LYS A 82 0.25 8.21 -11.73
N LEU A 83 -0.39 8.31 -10.57
CA LEU A 83 -0.30 7.29 -9.51
C LEU A 83 -0.83 5.94 -9.97
N ALA A 84 -1.95 5.91 -10.70
CA ALA A 84 -2.50 4.69 -11.27
C ALA A 84 -1.57 4.05 -12.32
N ALA A 85 -0.91 4.87 -13.16
CA ALA A 85 0.08 4.39 -14.13
C ALA A 85 1.30 3.75 -13.45
N GLU A 86 1.65 4.22 -12.26
CA GLU A 86 2.68 3.62 -11.40
C GLU A 86 2.16 2.44 -10.55
N GLY A 87 0.89 2.09 -10.68
CA GLY A 87 0.25 0.96 -9.98
C GLY A 87 -0.21 1.27 -8.56
N ALA A 88 -0.24 2.55 -8.16
CA ALA A 88 -0.79 2.99 -6.89
C ALA A 88 -2.32 3.24 -6.98
N GLU A 89 -3.01 2.97 -5.87
CA GLU A 89 -4.43 3.24 -5.70
C GLU A 89 -4.59 4.43 -4.75
N VAL A 90 -5.34 5.45 -5.18
CA VAL A 90 -5.61 6.64 -4.37
C VAL A 90 -6.67 6.31 -3.33
N VAL A 91 -6.39 6.61 -2.06
CA VAL A 91 -7.32 6.42 -0.92
C VAL A 91 -7.79 7.76 -0.35
N GLY A 92 -6.86 8.64 0.06
CA GLY A 92 -7.19 9.97 0.60
C GLY A 92 -8.01 9.96 1.90
N SER A 93 -7.76 8.99 2.78
CA SER A 93 -8.51 8.76 4.03
C SER A 93 -8.53 9.94 4.99
N LYS A 94 -9.49 9.94 5.92
CA LYS A 94 -9.50 10.90 7.03
C LYS A 94 -8.36 10.63 8.03
N PRO A 95 -7.95 11.62 8.84
CA PRO A 95 -6.86 11.42 9.80
C PRO A 95 -7.13 10.27 10.80
N GLU A 96 -8.37 10.14 11.26
CA GLU A 96 -8.76 9.11 12.24
C GLU A 96 -8.73 7.71 11.62
N GLU A 97 -9.19 7.58 10.37
CA GLU A 97 -9.16 6.33 9.58
C GLU A 97 -7.71 5.91 9.31
N PHE A 98 -6.86 6.86 8.92
CA PHE A 98 -5.43 6.60 8.71
C PHE A 98 -4.73 6.19 10.00
N GLY A 99 -5.05 6.82 11.13
CA GLY A 99 -4.52 6.45 12.44
C GLY A 99 -4.90 5.03 12.85
N ALA A 100 -6.16 4.62 12.61
CA ALA A 100 -6.62 3.25 12.86
C ALA A 100 -5.90 2.23 11.96
N PHE A 101 -5.76 2.53 10.67
CA PHE A 101 -5.02 1.70 9.72
C PHE A 101 -3.55 1.54 10.14
N LEU A 102 -2.87 2.64 10.46
CA LEU A 102 -1.47 2.63 10.90
C LEU A 102 -1.29 1.73 12.13
N LYS A 103 -2.19 1.82 13.11
CA LYS A 103 -2.18 0.95 14.29
C LYS A 103 -2.32 -0.52 13.92
N SER A 104 -3.26 -0.86 13.02
CA SER A 104 -3.43 -2.24 12.57
C SER A 104 -2.20 -2.79 11.82
N GLU A 105 -1.52 -1.95 11.04
CA GLU A 105 -0.29 -2.34 10.34
C GLU A 105 0.86 -2.55 11.32
N ILE A 106 1.02 -1.67 12.31
CA ILE A 106 2.01 -1.84 13.39
C ILE A 106 1.75 -3.16 14.14
N ASP A 107 0.50 -3.45 14.49
CA ASP A 107 0.14 -4.68 15.21
C ASP A 107 0.39 -5.93 14.35
N LYS A 108 0.08 -5.87 13.04
CA LYS A 108 0.32 -6.96 12.08
C LYS A 108 1.81 -7.25 11.96
N TRP A 109 2.61 -6.24 11.63
CA TRP A 109 4.04 -6.41 11.39
C TRP A 109 4.84 -6.63 12.68
N GLY A 110 4.38 -6.10 13.81
CA GLY A 110 4.96 -6.36 15.12
C GLY A 110 4.91 -7.84 15.51
N LYS A 111 3.86 -8.57 15.12
CA LYS A 111 3.78 -10.04 15.29
C LYS A 111 4.79 -10.78 14.40
N VAL A 112 4.97 -10.30 13.17
CA VAL A 112 5.91 -10.89 12.20
C VAL A 112 7.35 -10.74 12.70
N VAL A 113 7.77 -9.53 13.09
CA VAL A 113 9.15 -9.26 13.54
C VAL A 113 9.52 -10.00 14.82
N LYS A 114 8.56 -10.20 15.73
CA LYS A 114 8.78 -10.97 16.97
C LYS A 114 8.80 -12.49 16.75
N ALA A 115 8.51 -12.97 15.55
CA ALA A 115 8.57 -14.40 15.27
C ALA A 115 10.04 -14.87 15.39
N PRO A 116 10.30 -16.04 16.02
CA PRO A 116 11.63 -16.49 16.41
C PRO A 116 12.60 -16.79 15.25
N ARG A 117 12.22 -16.50 14.01
CA ARG A 117 12.99 -16.81 12.78
C ARG A 117 13.44 -15.56 12.01
N ILE A 118 13.16 -14.35 12.50
CA ILE A 118 13.58 -13.10 11.84
C ILE A 118 14.63 -12.41 12.72
N PRO A 119 15.94 -12.49 12.38
CA PRO A 119 16.95 -11.70 13.07
C PRO A 119 16.73 -10.22 12.75
N MET A 120 16.56 -9.40 13.78
CA MET A 120 16.57 -7.95 13.62
C MET A 120 18.02 -7.51 13.39
N GLN A 121 18.27 -6.85 12.26
CA GLN A 121 19.56 -6.22 11.95
C GLN A 121 19.58 -4.77 12.43
#